data_AF-A0A839GJZ5-F1
#
_entry.id   AF-A0A839GJZ5-F1
#
_cell.length_a   1.000
_cell.length_b   1.000
_cell.length_c   1.000
_cell.angle_alpha   90.00
_cell.angle_beta   90.00
_cell.angle_gamma   90.00
#
_symmetry.space_group_name_H-M   'P 1'
#
loop_
_entity.id
_entity.type
_entity.pdbx_description
1 polymer ?
#
loop_
_entity_poly.entity_id
_entity_poly.type
_entity_poly.pdbx_seq_one_letter_code
_entity_poly.pdbx_strand_id
1 'polypeptide(L)'
;MNPKGYHAYSPEFTGDMKVKTTQFRGVAIDAEKYQGLLNEKAVPYLESILKGYGGIFAIGKFDINPRYTGLVVRQHSQYSDTQVALLLWDKQRNQLIKGLELADTFGDAGWFFDTESWIIEYAPNGKLVIVSRTKNFDPNEDFTSGTVSDSTKVSRFNGGKFVSTTTATSDTTKYKLKRWKQYKAD
;
A
#
# COMPACT_ATOMS: atom_id res chain seq x y z
N MET A 1 -10.62 -5.28 13.35
CA MET A 1 -9.24 -5.34 13.90
C MET A 1 -8.98 -4.10 14.74
N ASN A 2 -8.07 -4.14 15.72
CA ASN A 2 -7.54 -2.91 16.32
C ASN A 2 -6.41 -2.40 15.39
N PRO A 3 -6.56 -1.22 14.75
CA PRO A 3 -5.55 -0.73 13.80
C PRO A 3 -4.38 -0.02 14.49
N LYS A 4 -4.45 0.28 15.79
CA LYS A 4 -3.38 0.99 16.50
C LYS A 4 -2.09 0.16 16.52
N GLY A 5 -1.01 0.71 15.97
CA GLY A 5 0.28 0.01 15.86
C GLY A 5 0.34 -1.02 14.72
N TYR A 6 -0.66 -1.05 13.82
CA TYR A 6 -0.61 -1.88 12.64
C TYR A 6 0.53 -1.45 11.71
N HIS A 7 1.32 -2.42 11.27
CA HIS A 7 2.41 -2.28 10.31
C HIS A 7 2.05 -3.08 9.06
N ALA A 8 1.84 -2.39 7.94
CA ALA A 8 1.68 -2.99 6.63
C ALA A 8 3.06 -3.25 6.02
N TYR A 9 3.31 -4.50 5.65
CA TYR A 9 4.55 -4.92 5.01
C TYR A 9 4.32 -5.18 3.54
N SER A 10 5.33 -4.89 2.75
CA SER A 10 5.40 -5.33 1.38
C SER A 10 5.74 -6.83 1.27
N PRO A 11 5.43 -7.46 0.13
CA PRO A 11 5.88 -8.82 -0.16
C PRO A 11 7.40 -8.92 -0.35
N GLU A 12 7.93 -10.14 -0.22
CA GLU A 12 9.36 -10.41 -0.21
C GLU A 12 9.97 -10.32 -1.63
N PHE A 13 11.23 -9.92 -1.76
CA PHE A 13 12.03 -10.18 -2.96
C PHE A 13 12.63 -11.61 -2.90
N THR A 14 12.74 -12.25 -4.06
CA THR A 14 13.68 -13.35 -4.29
C THR A 14 15.09 -12.78 -4.46
N GLY A 15 16.14 -13.60 -4.32
CA GLY A 15 17.53 -13.14 -4.37
C GLY A 15 17.91 -12.38 -5.65
N ASP A 16 17.15 -12.55 -6.74
CA ASP A 16 17.46 -12.03 -8.08
C ASP A 16 16.61 -10.80 -8.45
N MET A 17 16.25 -9.95 -7.48
CA MET A 17 15.42 -8.75 -7.68
C MET A 17 13.99 -9.02 -8.23
N LYS A 18 13.59 -10.28 -8.36
CA LYS A 18 12.21 -10.63 -8.70
C LYS A 18 11.36 -10.62 -7.44
N VAL A 19 10.21 -9.94 -7.48
CA VAL A 19 9.24 -9.98 -6.37
C VAL A 19 8.74 -11.41 -6.21
N LYS A 20 8.75 -11.92 -4.98
CA LYS A 20 8.17 -13.23 -4.65
C LYS A 20 6.66 -13.12 -4.74
N THR A 21 6.12 -13.57 -5.86
CA THR A 21 4.69 -13.67 -6.14
C THR A 21 4.06 -14.86 -5.40
N THR A 22 4.16 -14.84 -4.06
CA THR A 22 3.40 -15.80 -3.25
C THR A 22 1.91 -15.54 -3.48
N GLN A 23 1.18 -16.53 -4.02
CA GLN A 23 -0.28 -16.42 -4.13
C GLN A 23 -0.85 -16.09 -2.75
N PHE A 24 -1.48 -14.92 -2.65
CA PHE A 24 -2.02 -14.48 -1.39
C PHE A 24 -3.25 -15.32 -1.04
N ARG A 25 -3.29 -15.84 0.20
CA ARG A 25 -4.43 -16.60 0.74
C ARG A 25 -5.18 -15.71 1.71
N GLY A 26 -6.11 -14.93 1.19
CA GLY A 26 -7.10 -14.16 1.97
C GLY A 26 -8.51 -14.39 1.45
N VAL A 27 -9.48 -13.63 1.94
CA VAL A 27 -10.86 -13.71 1.42
C VAL A 27 -10.89 -12.96 0.09
N ALA A 28 -10.89 -13.70 -1.02
CA ALA A 28 -11.02 -13.13 -2.35
C ALA A 28 -12.32 -12.33 -2.46
N ILE A 29 -12.23 -11.13 -3.02
CA ILE A 29 -13.39 -10.33 -3.38
C ILE A 29 -13.69 -10.62 -4.85
N ASP A 30 -14.91 -11.08 -5.10
CA ASP A 30 -15.44 -11.29 -6.44
C ASP A 30 -15.66 -9.94 -7.13
N ALA A 31 -14.67 -9.52 -7.94
CA ALA A 31 -14.67 -8.21 -8.57
C ALA A 31 -15.81 -8.04 -9.58
N GLU A 32 -16.22 -9.12 -10.26
CA GLU A 32 -17.34 -9.10 -11.20
C GLU A 32 -18.65 -8.85 -10.46
N LYS A 33 -18.89 -9.59 -9.36
CA LYS A 33 -20.09 -9.40 -8.52
C LYS A 33 -20.19 -8.01 -7.92
N TYR A 34 -19.06 -7.38 -7.62
CA TYR A 34 -18.99 -6.07 -6.97
C TYR A 34 -18.60 -4.92 -7.91
N GLN A 35 -18.65 -5.12 -9.24
CA GLN A 35 -18.24 -4.11 -10.22
C GLN A 35 -18.99 -2.77 -10.09
N GLY A 36 -20.24 -2.78 -9.61
CA GLY A 36 -21.01 -1.56 -9.34
C GLY A 36 -20.56 -0.76 -8.10
N LEU A 37 -19.75 -1.35 -7.23
CA LEU A 37 -19.18 -0.71 -6.03
C LEU A 37 -17.69 -0.40 -6.20
N LEU A 38 -16.96 -1.29 -6.89
CA LEU A 38 -15.57 -1.08 -7.24
C LEU A 38 -15.45 -0.02 -8.33
N ASN A 39 -14.50 0.88 -8.20
CA ASN A 39 -14.22 1.89 -9.20
C ASN A 39 -12.71 2.13 -9.30
N GLU A 40 -12.23 2.46 -10.49
CA GLU A 40 -10.80 2.66 -10.77
C GLU A 40 -10.17 3.79 -9.96
N LYS A 41 -10.99 4.78 -9.53
CA LYS A 41 -10.47 5.85 -8.67
C LYS A 41 -10.06 5.30 -7.31
N ALA A 42 -10.80 4.32 -6.76
CA ALA A 42 -10.53 3.70 -5.48
C ALA A 42 -9.56 2.52 -5.57
N VAL A 43 -9.71 1.70 -6.61
CA VAL A 43 -8.93 0.47 -6.84
C VAL A 43 -8.14 0.62 -8.15
N PRO A 44 -6.85 1.02 -8.08
CA PRO A 44 -5.95 0.96 -9.22
C PRO A 44 -5.96 -0.42 -9.90
N TYR A 45 -5.74 -0.45 -11.21
CA TYR A 45 -5.68 -1.67 -12.01
C TYR A 45 -6.94 -2.56 -11.96
N LEU A 46 -8.11 -1.98 -11.65
CA LEU A 46 -9.38 -2.72 -11.60
C LEU A 46 -9.70 -3.44 -12.92
N GLU A 47 -9.38 -2.84 -14.07
CA GLU A 47 -9.57 -3.52 -15.36
C GLU A 47 -8.73 -4.80 -15.47
N SER A 48 -7.47 -4.78 -15.03
CA SER A 48 -6.61 -5.98 -15.01
C SER A 48 -7.18 -7.06 -14.08
N ILE A 49 -7.74 -6.65 -12.94
CA ILE A 49 -8.40 -7.56 -11.99
C ILE A 49 -9.64 -8.18 -12.63
N LEU A 50 -10.50 -7.39 -13.28
CA LEU A 50 -11.71 -7.87 -13.96
C LEU A 50 -11.40 -8.81 -15.14
N LYS A 51 -10.24 -8.66 -15.78
CA LYS A 51 -9.76 -9.57 -16.84
C LYS A 51 -9.05 -10.83 -16.31
N GLY A 52 -8.96 -10.99 -14.98
CA GLY A 52 -8.33 -12.15 -14.34
C GLY A 52 -6.79 -12.12 -14.30
N TYR A 53 -6.16 -10.98 -14.59
CA TYR A 53 -4.70 -10.83 -14.48
C TYR A 53 -4.21 -10.55 -13.06
N GLY A 54 -5.13 -10.31 -12.13
CA GLY A 54 -4.85 -10.02 -10.74
C GLY A 54 -6.05 -10.23 -9.84
N GLY A 55 -5.85 -10.08 -8.53
CA GLY A 55 -6.89 -10.24 -7.54
C GLY A 55 -7.06 -9.03 -6.62
N ILE A 56 -8.18 -9.01 -5.92
CA ILE A 56 -8.40 -8.17 -4.74
C ILE A 56 -8.87 -9.05 -3.58
N PHE A 57 -8.28 -8.87 -2.41
CA PHE A 57 -8.47 -9.75 -1.27
C PHE A 57 -8.68 -8.90 -0.01
N ALA A 58 -9.74 -9.18 0.73
CA ALA A 58 -9.99 -8.54 2.02
C ALA A 58 -9.03 -9.08 3.07
N ILE A 59 -8.32 -8.18 3.76
CA ILE A 59 -7.37 -8.54 4.83
C ILE A 59 -7.76 -7.95 6.19
N GLY A 60 -8.58 -6.92 6.22
CA GLY A 60 -9.08 -6.36 7.47
C GLY A 60 -10.07 -5.22 7.29
N LYS A 61 -10.71 -4.83 8.38
CA LYS A 61 -11.53 -3.61 8.45
C LYS A 61 -11.56 -3.02 9.86
N PHE A 62 -11.76 -1.71 9.93
CA PHE A 62 -11.96 -0.96 11.16
C PHE A 62 -12.78 0.29 10.91
N ASP A 63 -13.56 0.74 11.89
CA ASP A 63 -14.27 2.01 11.79
C ASP A 63 -13.31 3.17 12.04
N ILE A 64 -13.35 4.17 11.17
CA ILE A 64 -12.58 5.41 11.36
C ILE A 64 -13.41 6.38 12.20
N ASN A 65 -14.69 6.51 11.85
CA ASN A 65 -15.69 7.28 12.58
C ASN A 65 -17.11 6.76 12.19
N PRO A 66 -18.20 7.36 12.70
CA PRO A 66 -19.55 6.93 12.36
C PRO A 66 -19.89 6.94 10.86
N ARG A 67 -19.18 7.73 10.04
CA ARG A 67 -19.40 7.85 8.59
C ARG A 67 -18.51 6.94 7.76
N TYR A 68 -17.27 6.71 8.17
CA TYR A 68 -16.28 6.02 7.34
C TYR A 68 -15.76 4.73 7.98
N THR A 69 -15.73 3.65 7.19
CA THR A 69 -15.01 2.41 7.52
C THR A 69 -13.76 2.30 6.65
N GLY A 70 -12.63 2.01 7.27
CA GLY A 70 -11.41 1.62 6.58
C GLY A 70 -11.46 0.13 6.23
N LEU A 71 -11.27 -0.18 4.95
CA LEU A 71 -11.15 -1.54 4.43
C LEU A 71 -9.71 -1.76 4.00
N VAL A 72 -9.04 -2.71 4.64
CA VAL A 72 -7.69 -3.08 4.26
C VAL A 72 -7.77 -4.21 3.27
N VAL A 73 -7.20 -4.01 2.09
CA VAL A 73 -7.17 -4.98 0.99
C VAL A 73 -5.73 -5.24 0.56
N ARG A 74 -5.50 -6.44 0.04
CA ARG A 74 -4.36 -6.72 -0.82
C ARG A 74 -4.87 -6.82 -2.24
N GLN A 75 -4.23 -6.16 -3.18
CA GLN A 75 -4.71 -6.07 -4.55
C GLN A 75 -3.56 -6.05 -5.56
N HIS A 76 -3.93 -6.19 -6.83
CA HIS A 76 -3.01 -6.10 -7.96
C HIS A 76 -2.29 -4.74 -8.00
N SER A 77 -0.96 -4.80 -8.07
CA SER A 77 -0.09 -3.68 -8.48
C SER A 77 0.23 -3.82 -9.97
N GLN A 78 1.33 -3.24 -10.45
CA GLN A 78 1.68 -3.24 -11.87
C GLN A 78 1.88 -4.65 -12.48
N TYR A 79 2.41 -5.61 -11.70
CA TYR A 79 2.72 -6.96 -12.21
C TYR A 79 2.22 -8.12 -11.34
N SER A 80 1.86 -7.86 -10.08
CA SER A 80 1.38 -8.92 -9.19
C SER A 80 0.62 -8.34 -8.01
N ASP A 81 -0.04 -9.20 -7.24
CA ASP A 81 -0.86 -8.81 -6.10
C ASP A 81 0.01 -8.45 -4.88
N THR A 82 0.75 -7.35 -4.98
CA THR A 82 1.74 -6.92 -3.99
C THR A 82 1.29 -5.73 -3.17
N GLN A 83 0.36 -4.94 -3.71
CA GLN A 83 -0.10 -3.73 -3.08
C GLN A 83 -1.06 -4.04 -1.94
N VAL A 84 -0.78 -3.48 -0.77
CA VAL A 84 -1.71 -3.39 0.35
C VAL A 84 -2.27 -1.97 0.39
N ALA A 85 -3.59 -1.84 0.32
CA ALA A 85 -4.27 -0.55 0.31
C ALA A 85 -5.30 -0.45 1.44
N LEU A 86 -5.47 0.76 1.95
CA LEU A 86 -6.60 1.18 2.75
C LEU A 86 -7.61 1.84 1.81
N LEU A 87 -8.72 1.16 1.55
CA LEU A 87 -9.90 1.75 0.92
C LEU A 87 -10.80 2.36 1.98
N LEU A 88 -11.61 3.33 1.59
CA LEU A 88 -12.56 3.99 2.47
C LEU A 88 -13.98 3.69 2.00
N TRP A 89 -14.81 3.18 2.89
CA TRP A 89 -16.23 3.02 2.67
C TRP A 89 -16.99 4.19 3.31
N ASP A 90 -17.66 5.00 2.48
CA ASP A 90 -18.56 6.06 2.95
C ASP A 90 -19.94 5.44 3.20
N LYS A 91 -20.28 5.20 4.46
CA LYS A 91 -21.54 4.56 4.87
C LYS A 91 -22.76 5.38 4.48
N GLN A 92 -22.64 6.70 4.46
CA GLN A 92 -23.75 7.59 4.13
C GLN A 92 -24.04 7.58 2.63
N ARG A 93 -22.99 7.51 1.80
CA ARG A 93 -23.10 7.50 0.34
C ARG A 93 -23.13 6.10 -0.28
N ASN A 94 -22.95 5.06 0.54
CA ASN A 94 -22.90 3.66 0.11
C ASN A 94 -21.89 3.43 -1.03
N GLN A 95 -20.68 4.01 -0.90
CA GLN A 95 -19.67 3.96 -1.96
C GLN A 95 -18.25 3.81 -1.43
N LEU A 96 -17.39 3.21 -2.27
CA LEU A 96 -15.96 3.17 -2.08
C LEU A 96 -15.29 4.46 -2.58
N ILE A 97 -14.43 5.03 -1.75
CA ILE A 97 -13.56 6.14 -2.10
C ILE A 97 -12.10 5.73 -1.91
N LYS A 98 -11.22 6.34 -2.71
CA LYS A 98 -9.77 6.13 -2.59
C LYS A 98 -9.31 6.51 -1.20
N GLY A 99 -8.60 5.60 -0.53
CA GLY A 99 -7.90 5.91 0.71
C GLY A 99 -6.41 6.10 0.46
N LEU A 100 -5.60 5.19 0.98
CA LEU A 100 -4.14 5.30 1.01
C LEU A 100 -3.49 3.97 0.63
N GLU A 101 -2.46 4.00 -0.19
CA GLU A 101 -1.55 2.86 -0.35
C GLU A 101 -0.74 2.69 0.94
N LEU A 102 -0.77 1.49 1.52
CA LEU A 102 -0.10 1.19 2.79
C LEU A 102 1.24 0.50 2.56
N ALA A 103 1.30 -0.44 1.63
CA ALA A 103 2.55 -1.09 1.30
C ALA A 103 2.53 -1.55 -0.15
N ASP A 104 3.70 -1.57 -0.77
CA ASP A 104 3.89 -2.21 -2.05
C ASP A 104 5.37 -2.53 -2.24
N THR A 105 5.65 -3.45 -3.16
CA THR A 105 7.00 -3.73 -3.61
C THR A 105 6.98 -4.01 -5.09
N PHE A 106 7.96 -3.44 -5.75
CA PHE A 106 8.12 -3.51 -7.19
C PHE A 106 9.59 -3.75 -7.53
N GLY A 107 9.82 -4.50 -8.59
CA GLY A 107 11.14 -4.70 -9.17
C GLY A 107 11.01 -5.00 -10.67
N ASP A 108 11.67 -4.22 -11.51
CA ASP A 108 11.73 -4.40 -12.96
C ASP A 108 13.03 -3.82 -13.52
N ALA A 109 13.73 -4.58 -14.36
CA ALA A 109 14.95 -4.14 -15.04
C ALA A 109 15.94 -3.35 -14.14
N GLY A 110 16.26 -3.83 -12.94
CA GLY A 110 17.18 -3.13 -12.04
C GLY A 110 16.54 -1.99 -11.21
N TRP A 111 15.38 -1.46 -11.61
CA TRP A 111 14.56 -0.56 -10.78
C TRP A 111 13.80 -1.34 -9.73
N PHE A 112 13.82 -0.89 -8.49
CA PHE A 112 12.96 -1.45 -7.45
C PHE A 112 12.61 -0.42 -6.38
N PHE A 113 11.47 -0.65 -5.73
CA PHE A 113 11.10 0.08 -4.54
C PHE A 113 10.40 -0.81 -3.52
N ASP A 114 10.44 -0.34 -2.28
CA ASP A 114 9.73 -0.93 -1.16
C ASP A 114 9.02 0.19 -0.39
N THR A 115 7.73 0.02 -0.16
CA THR A 115 6.90 0.91 0.64
C THR A 115 6.28 0.12 1.78
N GLU A 116 6.42 0.63 3.00
CA GLU A 116 5.74 0.13 4.20
C GLU A 116 5.05 1.28 4.93
N SER A 117 4.03 0.97 5.73
CA SER A 117 3.31 1.98 6.52
C SER A 117 2.95 1.54 7.93
N TRP A 118 2.86 2.52 8.83
CA TRP A 118 2.54 2.37 10.25
C TRP A 118 1.37 3.26 10.62
N ILE A 119 0.36 2.69 11.27
CA ILE A 119 -0.71 3.47 11.91
C ILE A 119 -0.19 3.94 13.28
N ILE A 120 0.25 5.20 13.34
CA ILE A 120 0.87 5.78 14.53
C ILE A 120 -0.14 6.40 15.50
N GLU A 121 -1.29 6.84 14.97
CA GLU A 121 -2.38 7.35 15.79
C GLU A 121 -3.72 6.86 15.25
N TYR A 122 -4.56 6.40 16.17
CA TYR A 122 -5.92 5.98 15.88
C TYR A 122 -6.82 6.27 17.08
N ALA A 123 -7.95 6.92 16.80
CA ALA A 123 -9.08 7.03 17.72
C ALA A 123 -10.39 6.85 16.92
N PRO A 124 -11.36 6.07 17.42
CA PRO A 124 -12.64 5.80 16.73
C PRO A 124 -13.55 7.02 16.49
N ASN A 125 -13.08 8.23 16.81
CA ASN A 125 -13.75 9.51 16.59
C ASN A 125 -13.25 10.24 15.33
N GLY A 126 -12.44 9.59 14.49
CA GLY A 126 -11.94 10.14 13.23
C GLY A 126 -10.46 10.49 13.22
N LYS A 127 -9.74 10.34 14.34
CA LYS A 127 -8.29 10.51 14.34
C LYS A 127 -7.65 9.28 13.70
N LEU A 128 -6.99 9.47 12.56
CA LEU A 128 -6.19 8.43 11.92
C LEU A 128 -4.96 9.09 11.28
N VAL A 129 -3.78 8.71 11.76
CA VAL A 129 -2.49 9.19 11.25
C VAL A 129 -1.64 7.98 10.88
N ILE A 130 -1.18 7.99 9.62
CA ILE A 130 -0.40 6.91 9.03
C ILE A 130 0.93 7.50 8.58
N VAL A 131 2.02 6.86 8.93
CA VAL A 131 3.34 7.17 8.37
C VAL A 131 3.67 6.11 7.35
N SER A 132 4.09 6.52 6.16
CA SER A 132 4.60 5.63 5.12
C SER A 132 6.07 5.94 4.91
N ARG A 133 6.88 4.92 4.65
CA ARG A 133 8.26 5.08 4.20
C ARG A 133 8.42 4.35 2.89
N THR A 134 8.97 5.05 1.90
CA THR A 134 9.31 4.48 0.61
C THR A 134 10.79 4.61 0.39
N LYS A 135 11.41 3.49 0.04
CA LYS A 135 12.79 3.45 -0.39
C LYS A 135 12.85 2.89 -1.80
N ASN A 136 13.51 3.63 -2.67
CA ASN A 136 13.53 3.38 -4.11
C ASN A 136 14.97 3.42 -4.60
N PHE A 137 15.33 2.47 -5.44
CA PHE A 137 16.59 2.46 -6.18
C PHE A 137 16.28 2.64 -7.66
N ASP A 138 16.69 3.77 -8.22
CA ASP A 138 16.47 4.10 -9.62
C ASP A 138 17.79 3.87 -10.40
N PRO A 139 17.84 2.91 -11.34
CA PRO A 139 19.05 2.63 -12.10
C PRO A 139 19.37 3.79 -13.05
N ASN A 140 20.65 3.96 -13.35
CA ASN A 140 21.07 4.81 -14.47
C ASN A 140 20.74 4.14 -15.81
N GLU A 141 20.89 4.89 -16.92
CA GLU A 141 20.52 4.42 -18.27
C GLU A 141 21.20 3.12 -18.71
N ASP A 142 22.40 2.84 -18.20
CA ASP A 142 23.17 1.62 -18.53
C ASP A 142 23.00 0.47 -17.52
N PHE A 143 22.17 0.65 -16.50
CA PHE A 143 21.89 -0.31 -15.42
C PHE A 143 23.12 -0.78 -14.64
N THR A 144 24.23 -0.03 -14.67
CA THR A 144 25.45 -0.35 -13.92
C THR A 144 25.51 0.29 -12.53
N SER A 145 24.73 1.35 -12.31
CA SER A 145 24.64 2.05 -11.03
C SER A 145 23.25 2.67 -10.84
N GLY A 146 23.03 3.44 -9.77
CA GLY A 146 21.74 4.07 -9.57
C GLY A 146 21.69 4.99 -8.35
N THR A 147 20.55 5.64 -8.18
CA THR A 147 20.27 6.55 -7.07
C THR A 147 19.31 5.91 -6.08
N VAL A 148 19.66 5.95 -4.79
CA VAL A 148 18.74 5.57 -3.71
C VAL A 148 18.03 6.82 -3.20
N SER A 149 16.71 6.82 -3.26
CA SER A 149 15.87 7.77 -2.53
C SER A 149 15.20 7.07 -1.35
N ASP A 150 15.09 7.78 -0.22
CA ASP A 150 14.51 7.26 1.02
C ASP A 150 13.70 8.38 1.66
N SER A 151 12.38 8.20 1.67
CA SER A 151 11.45 9.25 2.05
C SER A 151 10.37 8.75 3.00
N THR A 152 9.96 9.63 3.90
CA THR A 152 8.86 9.38 4.82
C THR A 152 7.72 10.36 4.52
N LYS A 153 6.48 9.87 4.59
CA LYS A 153 5.26 10.65 4.34
C LYS A 153 4.29 10.46 5.49
N VAL A 154 3.81 11.55 6.08
CA VAL A 154 2.78 11.52 7.11
C VAL A 154 1.44 11.84 6.49
N SER A 155 0.51 10.88 6.54
CA SER A 155 -0.84 10.97 5.98
C SER A 155 -1.87 11.07 7.11
N ARG A 156 -2.65 12.15 7.12
CA ARG A 156 -3.71 12.38 8.12
C ARG A 156 -5.08 12.28 7.47
N PHE A 157 -5.95 11.47 8.05
CA PHE A 157 -7.34 11.41 7.62
C PHE A 157 -8.05 12.73 7.95
N ASN A 158 -8.72 13.30 6.96
CA ASN A 158 -9.52 14.50 7.10
C ASN A 158 -10.77 14.40 6.21
N GLY A 159 -11.91 14.09 6.81
CA GLY A 159 -13.23 14.24 6.17
C GLY A 159 -13.46 13.39 4.91
N GLY A 160 -12.86 12.21 4.80
CA GLY A 160 -13.02 11.31 3.65
C GLY A 160 -11.83 11.31 2.67
N LYS A 161 -10.73 11.98 3.02
CA LYS A 161 -9.48 11.94 2.26
C LYS A 161 -8.28 11.91 3.20
N PHE A 162 -7.11 11.55 2.66
CA PHE A 162 -5.84 11.69 3.36
C PHE A 162 -5.10 12.93 2.87
N VAL A 163 -4.67 13.78 3.80
CA VAL A 163 -3.77 14.91 3.53
C VAL A 163 -2.38 14.47 3.92
N SER A 164 -1.46 14.50 2.96
CA SER A 164 -0.10 13.98 3.13
C SER A 164 0.92 15.11 3.16
N THR A 165 1.93 14.98 4.02
CA THR A 165 3.12 15.84 4.02
C THR A 165 4.35 14.96 3.96
N THR A 166 5.21 15.20 2.97
CA THR A 166 6.50 14.53 2.87
C THR A 166 7.46 15.19 3.85
N THR A 167 8.09 14.39 4.70
CA THR A 167 9.12 14.86 5.64
C THR A 167 10.46 14.37 5.13
N ALA A 168 11.40 15.28 4.90
CA ALA A 168 12.75 14.92 4.52
C ALA A 168 13.44 14.18 5.69
N THR A 169 13.69 12.89 5.47
CA THR A 169 14.80 12.06 6.00
C THR A 169 14.93 11.82 7.52
N SER A 170 14.33 12.63 8.41
CA SER A 170 14.68 12.65 9.84
C SER A 170 14.06 11.56 10.73
N ASP A 171 13.07 10.80 10.26
CA ASP A 171 12.37 9.78 11.09
C ASP A 171 12.58 8.32 10.61
N THR A 172 13.51 8.11 9.68
CA THR A 172 13.80 6.78 9.09
C THR A 172 14.39 5.78 10.10
N THR A 173 14.95 6.26 11.22
CA THR A 173 15.47 5.41 12.30
C THR A 173 14.35 4.76 13.13
N LYS A 174 13.19 5.41 13.23
CA LYS A 174 12.01 4.88 13.94
C LYS A 174 11.18 3.91 13.09
N TYR A 175 11.13 4.15 11.77
CA TYR A 175 10.34 3.35 10.83
C TYR A 175 11.24 2.46 9.99
N LYS A 176 11.75 1.39 10.60
CA LYS A 176 12.65 0.43 9.92
C LYS A 176 11.84 -0.45 8.98
N LEU A 177 12.19 -0.41 7.69
CA LEU A 177 11.68 -1.35 6.70
C LEU A 177 12.04 -2.77 7.12
N LYS A 178 11.08 -3.70 7.09
CA LYS A 178 11.28 -5.06 7.60
C LYS A 178 12.40 -5.78 6.88
N ARG A 179 12.54 -5.57 5.57
CA ARG A 179 13.41 -6.38 4.71
C ARG A 179 14.16 -5.60 3.64
N TRP A 180 14.46 -4.33 3.89
CA TRP A 180 15.44 -3.62 3.05
C TRP A 180 16.84 -4.22 3.28
N LYS A 181 17.26 -5.14 2.42
CA LYS A 181 18.68 -5.50 2.34
C LYS A 181 19.39 -4.35 1.62
N GLN A 182 20.51 -3.89 2.18
CA GLN A 182 21.48 -3.12 1.40
C GLN A 182 21.90 -4.01 0.23
N TYR A 183 21.31 -3.80 -0.93
CA TYR A 183 21.86 -4.33 -2.17
C TYR A 183 23.14 -3.54 -2.41
N LYS A 184 24.28 -4.19 -2.20
CA LYS A 184 25.53 -3.70 -2.77
C LYS A 184 25.38 -3.94 -4.27
N ALA A 185 25.52 -2.89 -5.07
CA ALA A 185 26.04 -3.09 -6.40
C ALA A 185 27.42 -3.72 -6.17
N ASP A 186 27.58 -4.98 -6.53
CA ASP A 186 28.89 -5.62 -6.56
C ASP A 186 29.74 -4.95 -7.66
#